data_AF-A0A1G0QRT9-F1
#
_entry.id   AF-A0A1G0QRT9-F1
#
_cell.length_a   1.000
_cell.length_b   1.000
_cell.length_c   1.000
_cell.angle_alpha   90.00
_cell.angle_beta   90.00
_cell.angle_gamma   90.00
#
_symmetry.space_group_name_H-M   'P 1'
#
loop_
_entity.id
_entity.type
_entity.pdbx_description
1 polymer ?
#
loop_
_entity_poly.entity_id
_entity_poly.type
_entity_poly.pdbx_seq_one_letter_code
_entity_poly.pdbx_strand_id
1 'polypeptide(L)'
;MEFVENNLWTKLESVGRKISFAKDILALVNYMRDSYVSWHRKAIVVAALIYFISPIDTIPDLTPLFGYLDDLGVITALLKFLGSELIPYYKPGYRE
;
A
#
# COMPACT_ATOMS: atom_id res chain seq x y z
N MET A 1 36.33 -4.14 -5.48
CA MET A 1 35.21 -4.94 -6.04
C MET A 1 34.03 -4.94 -5.09
N GLU A 2 34.23 -5.22 -3.80
CA GLU A 2 33.20 -5.22 -2.75
C GLU A 2 32.37 -3.92 -2.65
N PHE A 3 33.00 -2.74 -2.79
CA PHE A 3 32.28 -1.46 -2.80
C PHE A 3 31.28 -1.35 -3.97
N VAL A 4 31.65 -1.81 -5.16
CA VAL A 4 30.78 -1.74 -6.33
C VAL A 4 29.61 -2.71 -6.17
N GLU A 5 29.88 -3.92 -5.71
CA GLU A 5 28.89 -4.97 -5.50
C GLU A 5 27.81 -4.56 -4.47
N ASN A 6 28.22 -4.09 -3.29
CA ASN A 6 27.28 -3.68 -2.23
C ASN A 6 26.38 -2.50 -2.65
N ASN A 7 26.93 -1.54 -3.40
CA ASN A 7 26.16 -0.40 -3.91
C ASN A 7 25.17 -0.81 -5.02
N LEU A 8 25.54 -1.78 -5.86
CA LEU A 8 24.65 -2.32 -6.89
C LEU A 8 23.48 -3.06 -6.26
N TRP A 9 23.73 -3.94 -5.29
CA TRP A 9 22.66 -4.70 -4.61
C TRP A 9 21.66 -3.78 -3.92
N THR A 10 22.14 -2.76 -3.20
CA THR A 10 21.29 -1.78 -2.51
C THR A 10 20.39 -1.01 -3.49
N LYS A 11 20.93 -0.62 -4.65
CA LYS A 11 20.15 0.05 -5.70
C LYS A 11 19.11 -0.88 -6.32
N LEU A 12 19.48 -2.13 -6.63
CA LEU A 12 18.56 -3.12 -7.19
C LEU A 12 17.39 -3.40 -6.25
N GLU A 13 17.67 -3.59 -4.96
CA GLU A 13 16.64 -3.80 -3.94
C GLU A 13 15.72 -2.57 -3.80
N SER A 14 16.29 -1.36 -3.79
CA SER A 14 15.52 -0.11 -3.76
C SER A 14 14.61 0.06 -4.99
N VAL A 15 15.11 -0.23 -6.18
CA VAL A 15 14.33 -0.18 -7.42
C VAL A 15 13.25 -1.26 -7.42
N GLY A 16 13.58 -2.50 -7.01
CA GLY A 16 12.62 -3.59 -6.89
C GLY A 16 11.47 -3.26 -5.95
N ARG A 17 11.77 -2.68 -4.78
CA ARG A 17 10.75 -2.20 -3.82
C ARG A 17 9.83 -1.15 -4.44
N LYS A 18 10.38 -0.15 -5.14
CA LYS A 18 9.59 0.90 -5.80
C LYS A 18 8.68 0.32 -6.89
N ILE A 19 9.17 -0.65 -7.67
CA ILE A 19 8.37 -1.32 -8.70
C ILE A 19 7.24 -2.12 -8.07
N SER A 20 7.51 -2.86 -6.99
CA SER A 20 6.47 -3.61 -6.26
C SER A 20 5.38 -2.67 -5.76
N PHE A 21 5.77 -1.58 -5.10
CA PHE A 21 4.84 -0.60 -4.58
C PHE A 21 3.97 0.04 -5.68
N ALA A 22 4.57 0.39 -6.83
CA ALA A 22 3.80 0.91 -7.95
C ALA A 22 2.76 -0.09 -8.48
N LYS A 23 3.10 -1.39 -8.51
CA LYS A 23 2.16 -2.46 -8.88
C LYS A 23 1.04 -2.61 -7.86
N ASP A 24 1.33 -2.50 -6.56
CA ASP A 24 0.33 -2.57 -5.49
C ASP A 24 -0.68 -1.42 -5.61
N ILE A 25 -0.21 -0.21 -5.89
CA ILE A 25 -1.07 0.96 -6.14
C ILE A 25 -1.95 0.75 -7.38
N LEU A 26 -1.39 0.23 -8.47
CA LEU A 26 -2.17 -0.03 -9.69
C LEU A 26 -3.26 -1.08 -9.43
N ALA A 27 -2.93 -2.15 -8.71
CA ALA A 27 -3.89 -3.18 -8.31
C ALA A 27 -5.02 -2.60 -7.45
N LEU A 28 -4.71 -1.74 -6.48
CA LEU A 28 -5.71 -1.04 -5.66
C LEU A 28 -6.61 -0.13 -6.50
N VAL A 29 -6.07 0.59 -7.48
CA VAL A 29 -6.88 1.45 -8.38
C VAL A 29 -7.86 0.59 -9.20
N ASN A 30 -7.40 -0.52 -9.76
CA ASN A 30 -8.25 -1.44 -10.51
C ASN A 30 -9.33 -2.08 -9.61
N TYR A 31 -8.94 -2.50 -8.41
CA TYR A 31 -9.85 -3.02 -7.38
C TYR A 31 -10.95 -2.01 -7.00
N MET A 32 -10.60 -0.73 -6.87
CA MET A 32 -11.56 0.34 -6.57
C MET A 32 -12.52 0.64 -7.72
N ARG A 33 -12.09 0.45 -8.97
CA ARG A 33 -12.91 0.66 -10.18
C ARG A 33 -13.85 -0.50 -10.46
N ASP A 34 -13.50 -1.72 -10.05
CA ASP A 34 -14.29 -2.91 -10.32
C ASP A 34 -15.68 -2.86 -9.64
N SER A 35 -16.75 -2.92 -10.43
CA SER A 35 -18.13 -2.90 -9.95
C SER A 35 -18.54 -4.15 -9.15
N TYR A 36 -17.83 -5.27 -9.32
CA TYR A 36 -18.06 -6.51 -8.57
C TYR A 36 -17.50 -6.44 -7.14
N VAL A 37 -16.61 -5.49 -6.85
CA VAL A 37 -16.10 -5.29 -5.50
C VAL A 37 -17.15 -4.58 -4.65
N SER A 38 -17.53 -5.21 -3.54
CA SER A 38 -18.52 -4.66 -2.61
C SER A 38 -18.11 -3.29 -2.06
N TRP A 39 -19.08 -2.40 -1.87
CA TRP A 39 -18.82 -1.01 -1.46
C TRP A 39 -18.10 -0.91 -0.10
N HIS A 40 -18.39 -1.80 0.85
CA HIS A 40 -17.73 -1.82 2.17
C HIS A 40 -16.22 -2.11 2.04
N ARG A 41 -15.83 -2.98 1.11
CA ARG A 41 -14.40 -3.27 0.86
C ARG A 41 -13.69 -2.04 0.28
N LYS A 42 -14.33 -1.34 -0.65
CA LYS A 42 -13.83 -0.06 -1.18
C LYS A 42 -13.72 1.00 -0.08
N ALA A 43 -14.68 1.05 0.84
CA ALA A 43 -14.64 1.95 1.98
C ALA A 43 -13.43 1.70 2.90
N ILE A 44 -13.02 0.44 3.10
CA ILE A 44 -11.80 0.09 3.86
C ILE A 44 -10.55 0.67 3.19
N VAL A 45 -10.45 0.56 1.85
CA VAL A 45 -9.32 1.15 1.09
C VAL A 45 -9.30 2.67 1.26
N VAL A 46 -10.46 3.33 1.13
CA VAL A 46 -10.57 4.79 1.30
C VAL A 46 -10.21 5.20 2.73
N ALA A 47 -10.70 4.48 3.75
CA ALA A 47 -10.39 4.76 5.15
C ALA A 47 -8.88 4.64 5.43
N ALA A 48 -8.23 3.60 4.92
CA ALA A 48 -6.79 3.41 5.05
C ALA A 48 -5.99 4.52 4.33
N LEU A 49 -6.46 4.99 3.17
CA LEU A 49 -5.83 6.10 2.45
C LEU A 49 -6.02 7.45 3.15
N ILE A 50 -7.21 7.70 3.71
CA ILE A 50 -7.48 8.91 4.52
C ILE A 50 -6.57 8.92 5.74
N TYR A 51 -6.43 7.77 6.42
CA TYR A 51 -5.51 7.61 7.55
C TYR A 51 -4.06 7.89 7.15
N PHE A 52 -3.62 7.32 6.01
CA PHE A 52 -2.26 7.52 5.49
C PHE A 52 -1.95 8.97 5.09
N ILE A 53 -2.93 9.70 4.55
CA ILE A 53 -2.75 11.10 4.11
C ILE A 53 -2.93 12.09 5.27
N SER A 54 -3.77 11.77 6.24
CA SER A 54 -4.05 12.64 7.40
C SER A 54 -3.64 11.96 8.70
N PRO A 55 -2.36 12.06 9.10
CA PRO A 55 -1.89 11.54 10.38
C PRO A 55 -2.35 12.39 11.60
N ILE A 56 -3.33 13.30 11.47
CA ILE A 56 -3.56 14.36 12.46
C ILE A 56 -5.01 14.50 12.96
N ASP A 57 -6.07 14.19 12.21
CA ASP A 57 -7.36 14.86 12.47
C ASP A 57 -8.53 13.99 12.98
N THR A 58 -8.30 12.88 13.68
CA THR A 58 -9.44 12.13 14.30
C THR A 58 -9.20 11.57 15.70
N ILE A 59 -8.02 11.75 16.30
CA ILE A 59 -7.80 11.45 17.72
C ILE A 59 -7.20 12.70 18.38
N PRO A 60 -8.02 13.70 18.77
CA PRO A 60 -7.59 14.64 19.79
C PRO A 60 -7.49 13.88 21.11
N ASP A 61 -6.30 13.93 21.71
CA ASP A 61 -5.87 13.23 22.93
C ASP A 61 -5.74 11.71 22.81
N LEU A 62 -4.49 11.23 22.74
CA LEU A 62 -3.89 10.15 23.54
C LEU A 62 -2.60 9.64 22.85
N THR A 63 -1.45 9.82 23.52
CA THR A 63 -0.11 9.23 23.26
C THR A 63 0.85 9.94 22.27
N PRO A 64 1.69 10.88 22.76
CA PRO A 64 2.75 11.53 21.97
C PRO A 64 3.99 10.65 21.69
N LEU A 65 3.86 9.32 21.58
CA LEU A 65 5.00 8.38 21.48
C LEU A 65 4.98 7.44 20.25
N PHE A 66 3.92 7.39 19.45
CA PHE A 66 3.74 6.37 18.38
C PHE A 66 3.66 6.90 16.94
N GLY A 67 3.81 8.21 16.72
CA GLY A 67 3.35 8.88 15.49
C GLY A 67 4.10 8.63 14.17
N TYR A 68 5.21 7.87 14.14
CA TYR A 68 5.99 7.65 12.89
C TYR A 68 6.03 6.20 12.40
N LEU A 69 5.64 5.23 13.25
CA LEU A 69 5.64 3.81 12.88
C LEU A 69 4.32 3.38 12.22
N ASP A 70 3.29 4.23 12.25
CA ASP A 70 1.92 3.81 11.98
C ASP A 70 1.51 3.94 10.49
N ASP A 71 2.02 4.92 9.75
CA ASP A 71 1.58 5.20 8.37
C ASP A 71 1.91 4.07 7.36
N LEU A 72 3.17 3.61 7.36
CA LEU A 72 3.58 2.46 6.55
C LEU A 72 2.95 1.16 7.07
N GLY A 73 2.66 1.10 8.38
CA GLY A 73 1.96 -0.01 9.02
C GLY A 73 0.56 -0.19 8.44
N VAL A 74 -0.20 0.90 8.30
CA VAL A 74 -1.58 0.87 7.80
C VAL A 74 -1.65 0.41 6.34
N ILE A 75 -0.81 0.95 5.45
CA ILE A 75 -0.79 0.50 4.05
C ILE A 75 -0.35 -0.96 3.94
N THR A 76 0.66 -1.36 4.71
CA THR A 76 1.12 -2.77 4.73
C THR A 76 0.02 -3.69 5.27
N ALA A 77 -0.72 -3.27 6.30
CA ALA A 77 -1.83 -4.02 6.87
C ALA A 77 -2.99 -4.14 5.87
N LEU A 78 -3.32 -3.05 5.16
CA LEU A 78 -4.31 -3.05 4.09
C LEU A 78 -3.94 -4.04 2.98
N LEU A 79 -2.70 -3.97 2.48
CA LEU A 79 -2.21 -4.87 1.43
C LEU A 79 -2.22 -6.33 1.88
N LYS A 80 -1.89 -6.61 3.14
CA LYS A 80 -2.01 -7.97 3.71
C LYS A 80 -3.46 -8.42 3.83
N PHE A 81 -4.34 -7.55 4.32
CA PHE A 81 -5.75 -7.82 4.54
C PHE A 81 -6.49 -8.12 3.21
N LEU A 82 -6.20 -7.33 2.17
CA LEU A 82 -6.77 -7.48 0.84
C LEU A 82 -5.94 -8.38 -0.09
N GLY A 83 -4.82 -8.93 0.37
CA GLY A 83 -3.83 -9.56 -0.50
C GLY A 83 -4.42 -10.65 -1.40
N SER A 84 -5.27 -11.53 -0.85
CA SER A 84 -5.95 -12.56 -1.64
C SER A 84 -6.90 -12.00 -2.71
N GLU A 85 -7.53 -10.86 -2.43
CA GLU A 85 -8.43 -10.18 -3.35
C GLU A 85 -7.68 -9.36 -4.40
N LEU A 86 -6.49 -8.84 -4.08
CA LEU A 86 -5.67 -8.02 -4.99
C LEU A 86 -4.88 -8.85 -6.01
N ILE A 87 -4.54 -10.12 -5.71
CA ILE A 87 -3.81 -11.04 -6.61
C ILE A 87 -4.25 -10.94 -8.09
N PRO A 88 -5.55 -11.03 -8.43
CA PRO A 88 -5.94 -10.97 -9.84
C PRO A 88 -5.79 -9.58 -10.47
N TYR A 89 -5.85 -8.49 -9.69
CA TYR A 89 -5.73 -7.11 -10.17
C TYR A 89 -4.30 -6.69 -10.50
N TYR A 90 -3.30 -7.50 -10.17
CA TYR A 90 -1.93 -7.34 -10.68
C TYR A 90 -1.78 -7.71 -12.16
N LYS A 91 -2.79 -8.38 -12.74
CA LYS A 91 -2.82 -8.70 -14.17
C LYS A 91 -3.48 -7.54 -14.93
N PRO A 92 -2.82 -6.94 -15.93
CA PRO A 92 -3.45 -5.97 -16.82
C PRO A 92 -4.71 -6.56 -17.49
N GLY A 93 -5.77 -5.78 -17.69
CA GLY A 93 -7.01 -6.29 -18.30
C GLY A 93 -7.93 -7.08 -17.36
N TYR A 94 -7.59 -7.26 -16.09
CA TYR A 94 -8.46 -7.99 -15.17
C TYR A 94 -9.71 -7.18 -14.81
N ARG A 95 -10.85 -7.59 -15.39
CA ARG A 95 -12.19 -7.00 -15.17
C ARG A 95 -12.27 -5.51 -15.49
N GLU A 96 -11.45 -5.05 -16.44
CA GLU A 96 -11.61 -3.76 -17.13
C GLU A 96 -12.83 -3.76 -18.05
#